data_AF-A0AAU5JKS9-F1
#
_entry.id   AF-A0AAU5JKS9-F1
#
_cell.length_a   1.000
_cell.length_b   1.000
_cell.length_c   1.000
_cell.angle_alpha   90.00
_cell.angle_beta   90.00
_cell.angle_gamma   90.00
#
_symmetry.space_group_name_H-M   'P 1'
#
loop_
_entity.id
_entity.type
_entity.pdbx_description
1 polymer ?
#
loop_
_entity_poly.entity_id
_entity_poly.type
_entity_poly.pdbx_seq_one_letter_code
_entity_poly.pdbx_strand_id
1 'polypeptide(L)'
;MSGRRLVGRAAFDEARFSGDVQFDQVDFTDVASFGRARFDGGVSFRATVFGSDARFGEMVVAEDTWFDGSEMRDGVWFRQATLGAALRFQVGEVGGRAVFDGLVIGGDAEFTGVAFREVAGFTGVAVGGEAWFDGTVFDKDARFDKVSIARKAWFDGAVFGEAADFAGATMGQDVSFSDARFERGAGFRDATIGGDAEFHRTAIEGDVVFRKATFLRTAWLGPLVFAGLLDLSEAAFHSAVTIEAAAKDLRCRRTRWGSTAALRLRHAAVDFADAVLEFPVSIAGRSRPFVSDDGTQPDEPGLTDPRVRVTSLRGADAAHLVLADVDLTECLFVETVHLDQLRLEGRCPLPEVPAGMHRRGGLPVRWTRRRTLIEEHHWRAARQHTGGWTSAPAGTDVREPAAVAPVYRQLRKALEDGKNEPGAADFYYGEMEMRRHDRESPRGERALLLLYWAASGYGLRATRALGWLLLAMTATVLAMMLWGVPKDDPVPRSTGQVTGTGFTLTTDKADPVNPEGPYSRRLSDERFEKALRVVINSVVFRSSGQDLTTAGTYVEMTSRILEPALIGLTVLAVRSRVKR
;
A
#
# COMPACT_ATOMS: atom_id res chain seq x y z
N MET A 1 43.60 -46.24 -27.15
CA MET A 1 44.52 -45.49 -26.27
C MET A 1 44.46 -44.04 -26.70
N SER A 2 43.97 -43.14 -25.85
CA SER A 2 43.59 -41.75 -26.19
C SER A 2 44.77 -40.79 -26.45
N GLY A 3 46.01 -41.26 -26.48
CA GLY A 3 47.20 -40.41 -26.69
C GLY A 3 47.49 -39.41 -25.56
N ARG A 4 46.63 -39.33 -24.54
CA ARG A 4 46.76 -38.42 -23.40
C ARG A 4 47.86 -38.85 -22.44
N ARG A 5 48.56 -37.89 -21.86
CA ARG A 5 49.65 -38.13 -20.89
C ARG A 5 49.06 -38.38 -19.51
N LEU A 6 49.19 -39.59 -19.00
CA LEU A 6 48.75 -39.97 -17.66
C LEU A 6 49.80 -39.54 -16.63
N VAL A 7 49.38 -38.71 -15.68
CA VAL A 7 50.20 -38.23 -14.55
C VAL A 7 49.48 -38.64 -13.27
N GLY A 8 50.20 -39.26 -12.34
CA GLY A 8 49.67 -39.57 -11.01
C GLY A 8 49.53 -38.30 -10.15
N ARG A 9 49.97 -38.36 -8.91
CA ARG A 9 50.04 -37.17 -8.05
C ARG A 9 51.00 -36.14 -8.66
N ALA A 10 50.51 -34.92 -8.88
CA ALA A 10 51.29 -33.80 -9.38
C ALA A 10 51.28 -32.66 -8.37
N ALA A 11 52.46 -32.24 -7.90
CA ALA A 11 52.60 -31.14 -6.95
C ALA A 11 53.56 -30.10 -7.52
N PHE A 12 53.00 -28.96 -7.87
CA PHE A 12 53.67 -27.74 -8.32
C PHE A 12 53.53 -26.63 -7.29
N ASP A 13 53.26 -26.98 -6.02
CA ASP A 13 53.11 -26.02 -4.95
C ASP A 13 54.38 -25.17 -4.80
N GLU A 14 54.22 -23.86 -4.66
CA GLU A 14 55.31 -22.87 -4.59
C GLU A 14 56.25 -22.84 -5.81
N ALA A 15 55.93 -23.56 -6.89
CA ALA A 15 56.72 -23.54 -8.10
C ALA A 15 56.64 -22.17 -8.78
N ARG A 16 57.74 -21.76 -9.43
CA ARG A 16 57.80 -20.52 -10.21
C ARG A 16 58.05 -20.82 -11.67
N PHE A 17 57.22 -20.25 -12.53
CA PHE A 17 57.32 -20.34 -13.98
C PHE A 17 57.53 -18.95 -14.55
N SER A 18 58.62 -18.76 -15.30
CA SER A 18 59.03 -17.44 -15.81
C SER A 18 58.40 -17.04 -17.15
N GLY A 19 57.58 -17.91 -17.74
CA GLY A 19 56.89 -17.67 -19.00
C GLY A 19 55.62 -18.52 -19.07
N ASP A 20 55.03 -18.59 -20.26
CA ASP A 20 53.76 -19.28 -20.45
C ASP A 20 53.87 -20.78 -20.20
N VAL A 21 52.87 -21.33 -19.52
CA VAL A 21 52.79 -22.74 -19.18
C VAL A 21 51.56 -23.37 -19.81
N GLN A 22 51.77 -24.48 -20.52
CA GLN A 22 50.71 -25.22 -21.21
C GLN A 22 50.67 -26.66 -20.71
N PHE A 23 49.49 -27.06 -20.23
CA PHE A 23 49.13 -28.43 -19.89
C PHE A 23 48.07 -28.89 -20.88
N ASP A 24 48.52 -29.39 -22.03
CA ASP A 24 47.66 -29.86 -23.11
C ASP A 24 47.50 -31.38 -23.06
N GLN A 25 46.26 -31.86 -23.07
CA GLN A 25 45.93 -33.29 -23.12
C GLN A 25 46.60 -34.11 -22.01
N VAL A 26 46.62 -33.56 -20.80
CA VAL A 26 47.15 -34.22 -19.60
C VAL A 26 46.00 -34.82 -18.80
N ASP A 27 46.15 -36.06 -18.35
CA ASP A 27 45.23 -36.74 -17.44
C ASP A 27 45.90 -36.84 -16.06
N PHE A 28 45.54 -35.96 -15.13
CA PHE A 28 45.94 -36.05 -13.72
C PHE A 28 45.02 -37.05 -13.02
N THR A 29 45.52 -38.25 -12.71
CA THR A 29 44.71 -39.34 -12.15
C THR A 29 44.56 -39.27 -10.63
N ASP A 30 45.31 -38.40 -9.97
CA ASP A 30 45.29 -38.12 -8.53
C ASP A 30 45.32 -36.60 -8.33
N VAL A 31 45.42 -36.11 -7.09
CA VAL A 31 45.42 -34.69 -6.76
C VAL A 31 46.50 -33.94 -7.55
N ALA A 32 46.06 -32.87 -8.22
CA ALA A 32 46.93 -31.92 -8.92
C ALA A 32 46.96 -30.60 -8.14
N SER A 33 48.11 -30.25 -7.57
CA SER A 33 48.27 -29.10 -6.69
C SER A 33 49.21 -28.06 -7.30
N PHE A 34 48.76 -26.81 -7.29
CA PHE A 34 49.44 -25.60 -7.77
C PHE A 34 49.37 -24.52 -6.68
N GLY A 35 49.25 -24.91 -5.41
CA GLY A 35 49.06 -24.00 -4.29
C GLY A 35 50.25 -23.05 -4.15
N ARG A 36 49.99 -21.74 -4.05
CA ARG A 36 51.04 -20.71 -3.99
C ARG A 36 52.02 -20.73 -5.17
N ALA A 37 51.69 -21.40 -6.27
CA ALA A 37 52.49 -21.37 -7.48
C ALA A 37 52.45 -19.96 -8.11
N ARG A 38 53.55 -19.57 -8.76
CA ARG A 38 53.68 -18.27 -9.41
C ARG A 38 53.99 -18.43 -10.89
N PHE A 39 53.14 -17.86 -11.72
CA PHE A 39 53.29 -17.80 -13.18
C PHE A 39 53.51 -16.35 -13.57
N ASP A 40 54.71 -16.03 -14.06
CA ASP A 40 55.04 -14.69 -14.55
C ASP A 40 54.47 -14.45 -15.97
N GLY A 41 53.95 -15.49 -16.65
CA GLY A 41 53.17 -15.44 -17.89
C GLY A 41 51.78 -16.07 -17.72
N GLY A 42 51.16 -16.52 -18.82
CA GLY A 42 49.85 -17.18 -18.82
C GLY A 42 49.91 -18.66 -18.47
N VAL A 43 48.77 -19.23 -18.06
CA VAL A 43 48.63 -20.69 -17.84
C VAL A 43 47.40 -21.25 -18.56
N SER A 44 47.61 -22.29 -19.36
CA SER A 44 46.55 -22.94 -20.13
C SER A 44 46.46 -24.42 -19.83
N PHE A 45 45.28 -24.89 -19.46
CA PHE A 45 44.89 -26.28 -19.32
C PHE A 45 43.91 -26.63 -20.43
N ARG A 46 44.40 -27.23 -21.52
CA ARG A 46 43.56 -27.52 -22.68
C ARG A 46 43.30 -29.01 -22.81
N ALA A 47 42.02 -29.39 -22.88
CA ALA A 47 41.60 -30.79 -22.96
C ALA A 47 42.24 -31.67 -21.87
N THR A 48 42.42 -31.10 -20.67
CA THR A 48 43.07 -31.73 -19.52
C THR A 48 42.01 -32.31 -18.59
N VAL A 49 42.28 -33.48 -18.02
CA VAL A 49 41.38 -34.16 -17.09
C VAL A 49 41.98 -34.12 -15.69
N PHE A 50 41.24 -33.52 -14.76
CA PHE A 50 41.52 -33.61 -13.33
C PHE A 50 40.65 -34.72 -12.74
N GLY A 51 41.26 -35.88 -12.51
CA GLY A 51 40.60 -37.08 -12.02
C GLY A 51 40.29 -37.07 -10.51
N SER A 52 40.96 -36.19 -9.75
CA SER A 52 40.69 -35.88 -8.34
C SER A 52 40.80 -34.36 -8.13
N ASP A 53 40.89 -33.90 -6.87
CA ASP A 53 40.94 -32.49 -6.50
C ASP A 53 41.99 -31.71 -7.31
N ALA A 54 41.56 -30.62 -7.93
CA ALA A 54 42.44 -29.64 -8.56
C ALA A 54 42.60 -28.42 -7.63
N ARG A 55 43.82 -28.22 -7.11
CA ARG A 55 44.10 -27.20 -6.08
C ARG A 55 44.94 -26.07 -6.65
N PHE A 56 44.38 -24.88 -6.65
CA PHE A 56 44.92 -23.64 -7.18
C PHE A 56 44.98 -22.54 -6.10
N GLY A 57 44.88 -22.90 -4.82
CA GLY A 57 44.78 -21.95 -3.72
C GLY A 57 46.00 -21.03 -3.61
N GLU A 58 45.78 -19.74 -3.41
CA GLU A 58 46.82 -18.70 -3.28
C GLU A 58 47.80 -18.63 -4.47
N MET A 59 47.47 -19.24 -5.62
CA MET A 59 48.32 -19.14 -6.80
C MET A 59 48.25 -17.73 -7.40
N VAL A 60 49.32 -17.33 -8.08
CA VAL A 60 49.41 -16.03 -8.76
C VAL A 60 49.76 -16.25 -10.22
N VAL A 61 48.93 -15.72 -11.13
CA VAL A 61 49.18 -15.70 -12.58
C VAL A 61 49.21 -14.27 -13.04
N ALA A 62 50.24 -13.88 -13.79
CA ALA A 62 50.37 -12.51 -14.29
C ALA A 62 49.42 -12.22 -15.45
N GLU A 63 49.19 -13.20 -16.33
CA GLU A 63 48.36 -13.06 -17.53
C GLU A 63 47.13 -13.98 -17.47
N ASP A 64 46.68 -14.45 -18.63
CA ASP A 64 45.44 -15.21 -18.77
C ASP A 64 45.54 -16.63 -18.21
N THR A 65 44.40 -17.12 -17.72
CA THR A 65 44.24 -18.48 -17.18
C THR A 65 43.09 -19.19 -17.89
N TRP A 66 43.38 -20.25 -18.65
CA TRP A 66 42.39 -20.95 -19.48
C TRP A 66 42.24 -22.42 -19.09
N PHE A 67 41.00 -22.92 -19.09
CA PHE A 67 40.62 -24.31 -18.80
C PHE A 67 39.85 -24.97 -19.96
N ASP A 68 40.16 -24.59 -21.19
CA ASP A 68 39.36 -24.89 -22.38
C ASP A 68 39.21 -26.39 -22.65
N GLY A 69 37.96 -26.87 -22.62
CA GLY A 69 37.63 -28.27 -22.89
C GLY A 69 38.16 -29.24 -21.84
N SER A 70 38.49 -28.74 -20.64
CA SER A 70 38.97 -29.55 -19.53
C SER A 70 37.83 -30.17 -18.72
N GLU A 71 38.11 -31.27 -18.04
CA GLU A 71 37.15 -32.03 -17.20
C GLU A 71 37.58 -31.95 -15.73
N MET A 72 36.66 -31.61 -14.82
CA MET A 72 36.86 -31.59 -13.37
C MET A 72 36.00 -32.69 -12.74
N ARG A 73 36.57 -33.88 -12.51
CA ARG A 73 35.79 -35.04 -12.00
C ARG A 73 35.48 -34.93 -10.51
N ASP A 74 36.26 -34.17 -9.77
CA ASP A 74 36.12 -33.95 -8.33
C ASP A 74 36.13 -32.44 -8.04
N GLY A 75 36.57 -32.01 -6.85
CA GLY A 75 36.58 -30.61 -6.45
C GLY A 75 37.62 -29.74 -7.14
N VAL A 76 37.34 -28.43 -7.19
CA VAL A 76 38.27 -27.40 -7.67
C VAL A 76 38.38 -26.28 -6.64
N TRP A 77 39.61 -25.84 -6.35
CA TRP A 77 39.90 -24.92 -5.25
C TRP A 77 40.79 -23.75 -5.68
N PHE A 78 40.22 -22.57 -5.90
CA PHE A 78 40.90 -21.30 -6.22
C PHE A 78 40.96 -20.31 -5.05
N ARG A 79 40.83 -20.81 -3.82
CA ARG A 79 40.76 -19.95 -2.63
C ARG A 79 41.92 -18.94 -2.60
N GLN A 80 41.60 -17.64 -2.52
CA GLN A 80 42.58 -16.54 -2.44
C GLN A 80 43.60 -16.50 -3.60
N ALA A 81 43.31 -17.12 -4.74
CA ALA A 81 44.17 -17.02 -5.91
C ALA A 81 44.04 -15.62 -6.57
N THR A 82 45.08 -15.19 -7.30
CA THR A 82 45.12 -13.91 -8.00
C THR A 82 45.51 -14.13 -9.45
N LEU A 83 44.61 -13.79 -10.37
CA LEU A 83 44.78 -13.88 -11.81
C LEU A 83 44.83 -12.47 -12.38
N GLY A 84 45.95 -12.10 -13.00
CA GLY A 84 46.23 -10.73 -13.43
C GLY A 84 45.42 -10.28 -14.64
N ALA A 85 44.96 -11.22 -15.48
CA ALA A 85 44.13 -10.95 -16.65
C ALA A 85 42.83 -11.78 -16.63
N ALA A 86 42.44 -12.41 -17.73
CA ALA A 86 41.16 -13.11 -17.83
C ALA A 86 41.21 -14.56 -17.31
N LEU A 87 40.09 -15.01 -16.74
CA LEU A 87 39.83 -16.42 -16.43
C LEU A 87 38.79 -16.97 -17.40
N ARG A 88 39.18 -17.96 -18.20
CA ARG A 88 38.24 -18.75 -19.01
C ARG A 88 38.09 -20.14 -18.40
N PHE A 89 36.99 -20.36 -17.68
CA PHE A 89 36.68 -21.63 -17.03
C PHE A 89 35.64 -22.43 -17.83
N GLN A 90 35.96 -22.70 -19.11
CA GLN A 90 35.11 -23.47 -20.02
C GLN A 90 35.26 -24.99 -19.80
N VAL A 91 34.79 -25.44 -18.63
CA VAL A 91 34.65 -26.86 -18.29
C VAL A 91 33.18 -27.28 -18.43
N GLY A 92 32.91 -28.52 -18.82
CA GLY A 92 31.52 -28.99 -18.93
C GLY A 92 30.86 -29.16 -17.56
N GLU A 93 31.59 -29.72 -16.60
CA GLU A 93 31.08 -30.07 -15.28
C GLU A 93 32.20 -30.05 -14.24
N VAL A 94 31.83 -29.66 -13.01
CA VAL A 94 32.61 -29.89 -11.80
C VAL A 94 31.85 -30.87 -10.91
N GLY A 95 32.39 -32.09 -10.79
CA GLY A 95 31.74 -33.19 -10.06
C GLY A 95 31.78 -33.03 -8.54
N GLY A 96 32.80 -32.35 -8.01
CA GLY A 96 32.94 -32.06 -6.58
C GLY A 96 32.66 -30.60 -6.22
N ARG A 97 33.07 -30.20 -5.01
CA ARG A 97 32.90 -28.81 -4.54
C ARG A 97 33.75 -27.86 -5.35
N ALA A 98 33.17 -26.73 -5.75
CA ALA A 98 33.89 -25.66 -6.43
C ALA A 98 34.06 -24.46 -5.50
N VAL A 99 35.30 -24.12 -5.15
CA VAL A 99 35.61 -23.08 -4.16
C VAL A 99 36.50 -22.02 -4.79
N PHE A 100 35.91 -20.90 -5.16
CA PHE A 100 36.56 -19.70 -5.70
C PHE A 100 36.67 -18.58 -4.67
N ASP A 101 36.40 -18.86 -3.39
CA ASP A 101 36.32 -17.83 -2.35
C ASP A 101 37.56 -16.92 -2.29
N GLY A 102 37.33 -15.61 -2.44
CA GLY A 102 38.35 -14.57 -2.47
C GLY A 102 39.28 -14.60 -3.67
N LEU A 103 38.90 -15.27 -4.76
CA LEU A 103 39.59 -15.19 -6.04
C LEU A 103 39.54 -13.75 -6.58
N VAL A 104 40.69 -13.26 -7.03
CA VAL A 104 40.84 -11.97 -7.70
C VAL A 104 41.18 -12.19 -9.17
N ILE A 105 40.41 -11.56 -10.06
CA ILE A 105 40.57 -11.63 -11.51
C ILE A 105 40.68 -10.20 -12.03
N GLY A 106 41.82 -9.84 -12.62
CA GLY A 106 42.08 -8.48 -13.11
C GLY A 106 41.29 -8.13 -14.37
N GLY A 107 41.00 -9.13 -15.21
CA GLY A 107 40.18 -9.01 -16.41
C GLY A 107 38.80 -9.63 -16.23
N ASP A 108 38.31 -10.25 -17.30
CA ASP A 108 36.99 -10.87 -17.32
C ASP A 108 37.01 -12.30 -16.75
N ALA A 109 35.85 -12.76 -16.29
CA ALA A 109 35.65 -14.10 -15.72
C ALA A 109 34.54 -14.85 -16.46
N GLU A 110 34.86 -15.96 -17.11
CA GLU A 110 33.92 -16.74 -17.91
C GLU A 110 33.70 -18.13 -17.31
N PHE A 111 32.46 -18.38 -16.89
CA PHE A 111 31.96 -19.67 -16.36
C PHE A 111 30.79 -20.21 -17.18
N THR A 112 30.55 -19.68 -18.38
CA THR A 112 29.41 -20.00 -19.25
C THR A 112 29.20 -21.51 -19.42
N GLY A 113 27.98 -21.98 -19.18
CA GLY A 113 27.56 -23.36 -19.41
C GLY A 113 28.14 -24.41 -18.44
N VAL A 114 28.84 -23.99 -17.38
CA VAL A 114 29.40 -24.92 -16.40
C VAL A 114 28.30 -25.50 -15.51
N ALA A 115 28.29 -26.82 -15.33
CA ALA A 115 27.46 -27.50 -14.33
C ALA A 115 28.25 -27.77 -13.04
N PHE A 116 27.86 -27.12 -11.94
CA PHE A 116 28.36 -27.37 -10.59
C PHE A 116 27.42 -28.34 -9.87
N ARG A 117 27.89 -29.57 -9.65
CA ARG A 117 27.08 -30.65 -9.03
C ARG A 117 26.93 -30.53 -7.53
N GLU A 118 27.93 -29.93 -6.89
CA GLU A 118 27.99 -29.67 -5.46
C GLU A 118 28.00 -28.15 -5.19
N VAL A 119 28.12 -27.76 -3.93
CA VAL A 119 28.17 -26.35 -3.51
C VAL A 119 29.24 -25.58 -4.29
N ALA A 120 28.85 -24.46 -4.88
CA ALA A 120 29.72 -23.53 -5.60
C ALA A 120 29.87 -22.23 -4.81
N GLY A 121 31.09 -21.98 -4.31
CA GLY A 121 31.43 -20.80 -3.52
C GLY A 121 32.21 -19.77 -4.33
N PHE A 122 31.68 -18.56 -4.42
CA PHE A 122 32.30 -17.37 -5.00
C PHE A 122 32.40 -16.24 -3.96
N THR A 123 32.48 -16.59 -2.67
CA THR A 123 32.39 -15.57 -1.62
C THR A 123 33.59 -14.61 -1.69
N GLY A 124 33.32 -13.31 -1.82
CA GLY A 124 34.36 -12.29 -1.89
C GLY A 124 35.19 -12.29 -3.17
N VAL A 125 34.71 -12.91 -4.26
CA VAL A 125 35.39 -12.85 -5.57
C VAL A 125 35.37 -11.43 -6.11
N ALA A 126 36.51 -10.98 -6.65
CA ALA A 126 36.64 -9.68 -7.29
C ALA A 126 37.00 -9.84 -8.76
N VAL A 127 36.17 -9.29 -9.65
CA VAL A 127 36.35 -9.30 -11.10
C VAL A 127 36.50 -7.86 -11.60
N GLY A 128 37.65 -7.54 -12.19
CA GLY A 128 37.98 -6.22 -12.74
C GLY A 128 37.27 -5.92 -14.06
N GLY A 129 36.84 -6.96 -14.78
CA GLY A 129 36.09 -6.90 -16.01
C GLY A 129 34.61 -7.29 -15.87
N GLU A 130 34.13 -8.00 -16.88
CA GLU A 130 32.78 -8.60 -16.93
C GLU A 130 32.81 -10.04 -16.39
N ALA A 131 31.66 -10.52 -15.91
CA ALA A 131 31.50 -11.89 -15.46
C ALA A 131 30.35 -12.57 -16.19
N TRP A 132 30.63 -13.72 -16.80
CA TRP A 132 29.65 -14.52 -17.54
C TRP A 132 29.39 -15.85 -16.83
N PHE A 133 28.13 -16.05 -16.46
CA PHE A 133 27.57 -17.26 -15.90
C PHE A 133 26.38 -17.75 -16.75
N ASP A 134 26.31 -17.35 -18.01
CA ASP A 134 25.19 -17.69 -18.89
C ASP A 134 25.08 -19.21 -19.06
N GLY A 135 23.86 -19.74 -18.91
CA GLY A 135 23.58 -21.17 -18.98
C GLY A 135 24.25 -22.03 -17.90
N THR A 136 24.82 -21.42 -16.85
CA THR A 136 25.40 -22.19 -15.73
C THR A 136 24.33 -22.92 -14.94
N VAL A 137 24.68 -24.08 -14.41
CA VAL A 137 23.78 -24.88 -13.57
C VAL A 137 24.42 -25.08 -12.21
N PHE A 138 23.73 -24.63 -11.16
CA PHE A 138 24.09 -24.85 -9.77
C PHE A 138 23.10 -25.84 -9.14
N ASP A 139 23.47 -27.12 -9.05
CA ASP A 139 22.59 -28.18 -8.52
C ASP A 139 22.39 -28.07 -6.98
N LYS A 140 23.26 -27.30 -6.31
CA LYS A 140 23.27 -27.01 -4.86
C LYS A 140 23.42 -25.51 -4.63
N ASP A 141 23.62 -25.12 -3.36
CA ASP A 141 23.82 -23.72 -2.96
C ASP A 141 24.89 -23.02 -3.82
N ALA A 142 24.54 -21.85 -4.35
CA ALA A 142 25.46 -20.96 -5.05
C ALA A 142 25.67 -19.68 -4.22
N ARG A 143 26.91 -19.46 -3.78
CA ARG A 143 27.25 -18.37 -2.84
C ARG A 143 28.07 -17.30 -3.51
N PHE A 144 27.44 -16.18 -3.81
CA PHE A 144 28.03 -14.95 -4.36
C PHE A 144 28.12 -13.83 -3.32
N ASP A 145 28.14 -14.19 -2.03
CA ASP A 145 28.29 -13.24 -0.94
C ASP A 145 29.49 -12.33 -1.16
N LYS A 146 29.28 -11.01 -1.13
CA LYS A 146 30.33 -9.99 -1.28
C LYS A 146 31.15 -10.06 -2.57
N VAL A 147 30.60 -10.68 -3.62
CA VAL A 147 31.21 -10.61 -4.96
C VAL A 147 31.25 -9.16 -5.42
N SER A 148 32.35 -8.75 -6.07
CA SER A 148 32.50 -7.43 -6.67
C SER A 148 32.84 -7.58 -8.15
N ILE A 149 31.90 -7.22 -9.03
CA ILE A 149 32.08 -7.23 -10.48
C ILE A 149 32.10 -5.77 -10.95
N ALA A 150 33.22 -5.32 -11.50
CA ALA A 150 33.42 -3.91 -11.83
C ALA A 150 32.57 -3.44 -13.02
N ARG A 151 32.25 -4.35 -13.95
CA ARG A 151 31.42 -4.07 -15.14
C ARG A 151 30.08 -4.80 -15.05
N LYS A 152 29.72 -5.56 -16.08
CA LYS A 152 28.45 -6.26 -16.22
C LYS A 152 28.54 -7.69 -15.71
N ALA A 153 27.42 -8.20 -15.22
CA ALA A 153 27.29 -9.57 -14.74
C ALA A 153 26.12 -10.26 -15.46
N TRP A 154 26.41 -11.36 -16.14
CA TRP A 154 25.47 -12.07 -17.00
C TRP A 154 25.17 -13.45 -16.41
N PHE A 155 23.90 -13.72 -16.13
CA PHE A 155 23.40 -14.99 -15.61
C PHE A 155 22.25 -15.51 -16.49
N ASP A 156 22.29 -15.20 -17.78
CA ASP A 156 21.18 -15.47 -18.69
C ASP A 156 21.03 -16.99 -18.89
N GLY A 157 19.82 -17.51 -18.69
CA GLY A 157 19.55 -18.95 -18.73
C GLY A 157 20.20 -19.76 -17.60
N ALA A 158 20.78 -19.13 -16.58
CA ALA A 158 21.38 -19.83 -15.45
C ALA A 158 20.29 -20.53 -14.59
N VAL A 159 20.62 -21.70 -14.03
CA VAL A 159 19.72 -22.50 -13.20
C VAL A 159 20.30 -22.63 -11.80
N PHE A 160 19.55 -22.18 -10.80
CA PHE A 160 19.85 -22.32 -9.38
C PHE A 160 18.87 -23.33 -8.76
N GLY A 161 19.33 -24.56 -8.55
CA GLY A 161 18.52 -25.67 -8.01
C GLY A 161 18.27 -25.57 -6.50
N GLU A 162 19.10 -24.82 -5.78
CA GLU A 162 18.87 -24.46 -4.37
C GLU A 162 19.00 -22.93 -4.19
N ALA A 163 19.31 -22.45 -2.99
CA ALA A 163 19.37 -21.02 -2.71
C ALA A 163 20.57 -20.33 -3.39
N ALA A 164 20.31 -19.18 -4.01
CA ALA A 164 21.33 -18.28 -4.54
C ALA A 164 21.47 -17.05 -3.64
N ASP A 165 22.65 -16.87 -3.01
CA ASP A 165 22.91 -15.74 -2.11
C ASP A 165 23.92 -14.77 -2.73
N PHE A 166 23.49 -13.53 -2.94
CA PHE A 166 24.26 -12.39 -3.43
C PHE A 166 24.38 -11.30 -2.34
N ALA A 167 24.31 -11.67 -1.05
CA ALA A 167 24.37 -10.70 0.03
C ALA A 167 25.66 -9.87 -0.01
N GLY A 168 25.53 -8.56 0.01
CA GLY A 168 26.65 -7.62 -0.08
C GLY A 168 27.36 -7.60 -1.43
N ALA A 169 26.82 -8.24 -2.47
CA ALA A 169 27.40 -8.21 -3.80
C ALA A 169 27.35 -6.80 -4.39
N THR A 170 28.37 -6.44 -5.17
CA THR A 170 28.49 -5.16 -5.87
C THR A 170 28.58 -5.42 -7.37
N MET A 171 27.56 -4.98 -8.10
CA MET A 171 27.54 -5.00 -9.56
C MET A 171 27.78 -3.56 -10.05
N GLY A 172 28.92 -3.29 -10.67
CA GLY A 172 29.32 -1.93 -11.06
C GLY A 172 28.45 -1.34 -12.18
N GLN A 173 27.90 -2.19 -13.03
CA GLN A 173 26.99 -1.86 -14.13
C GLN A 173 25.77 -2.78 -14.10
N ASP A 174 25.27 -3.15 -15.29
CA ASP A 174 24.05 -3.93 -15.47
C ASP A 174 24.23 -5.37 -15.01
N VAL A 175 23.15 -5.94 -14.47
CA VAL A 175 23.04 -7.36 -14.14
C VAL A 175 21.82 -7.95 -14.84
N SER A 176 22.01 -9.07 -15.54
CA SER A 176 20.91 -9.77 -16.22
C SER A 176 20.74 -11.19 -15.70
N PHE A 177 19.49 -11.55 -15.43
CA PHE A 177 19.02 -12.88 -15.09
C PHE A 177 17.95 -13.34 -16.08
N SER A 178 18.05 -12.89 -17.33
CA SER A 178 17.05 -13.18 -18.36
C SER A 178 17.02 -14.69 -18.62
N ASP A 179 15.85 -15.30 -18.71
CA ASP A 179 15.67 -16.76 -18.82
C ASP A 179 16.22 -17.60 -17.65
N ALA A 180 16.71 -16.98 -16.57
CA ALA A 180 17.23 -17.71 -15.43
C ALA A 180 16.12 -18.42 -14.64
N ARG A 181 16.47 -19.47 -13.90
CA ARG A 181 15.56 -20.22 -13.04
C ARG A 181 16.08 -20.31 -11.61
N PHE A 182 15.27 -19.88 -10.65
CA PHE A 182 15.53 -19.96 -9.21
C PHE A 182 14.54 -20.90 -8.54
N GLU A 183 14.95 -22.13 -8.21
CA GLU A 183 14.07 -23.14 -7.60
C GLU A 183 13.77 -22.86 -6.11
N ARG A 184 14.61 -22.07 -5.42
CA ARG A 184 14.41 -21.70 -4.00
C ARG A 184 14.39 -20.18 -3.71
N GLY A 185 14.45 -19.35 -4.76
CA GLY A 185 14.53 -17.89 -4.62
C GLY A 185 15.96 -17.35 -4.59
N ALA A 186 16.08 -16.03 -4.42
CA ALA A 186 17.35 -15.31 -4.52
C ALA A 186 17.47 -14.18 -3.47
N GLY A 187 18.62 -14.09 -2.81
CA GLY A 187 18.92 -13.07 -1.81
C GLY A 187 19.92 -12.03 -2.30
N PHE A 188 19.58 -10.75 -2.24
CA PHE A 188 20.41 -9.59 -2.60
C PHE A 188 20.53 -8.61 -1.41
N ARG A 189 20.60 -9.15 -0.19
CA ARG A 189 20.63 -8.35 1.04
C ARG A 189 21.88 -7.47 1.06
N ASP A 190 21.73 -6.18 1.34
CA ASP A 190 22.85 -5.22 1.36
C ASP A 190 23.63 -5.14 0.02
N ALA A 191 23.07 -5.63 -1.09
CA ALA A 191 23.72 -5.57 -2.40
C ALA A 191 23.69 -4.16 -3.01
N THR A 192 24.68 -3.84 -3.84
CA THR A 192 24.74 -2.59 -4.59
C THR A 192 24.66 -2.88 -6.09
N ILE A 193 23.64 -2.33 -6.75
CA ILE A 193 23.43 -2.47 -8.19
C ILE A 193 23.69 -1.11 -8.85
N GLY A 194 24.72 -1.08 -9.69
CA GLY A 194 25.23 0.11 -10.36
C GLY A 194 24.45 0.49 -11.61
N GLY A 195 23.90 -0.49 -12.34
CA GLY A 195 23.12 -0.30 -13.58
C GLY A 195 21.71 -0.87 -13.50
N ASP A 196 21.20 -1.36 -14.62
CA ASP A 196 19.88 -2.00 -14.70
C ASP A 196 19.91 -3.45 -14.18
N ALA A 197 18.76 -3.93 -13.70
CA ALA A 197 18.59 -5.29 -13.17
C ALA A 197 17.45 -6.00 -13.92
N GLU A 198 17.82 -6.85 -14.87
CA GLU A 198 16.91 -7.49 -15.81
C GLU A 198 16.51 -8.90 -15.35
N PHE A 199 15.20 -9.18 -15.38
CA PHE A 199 14.60 -10.46 -14.99
C PHE A 199 13.62 -10.98 -16.05
N HIS A 200 13.92 -10.73 -17.33
CA HIS A 200 13.02 -11.11 -18.42
C HIS A 200 12.86 -12.63 -18.49
N ARG A 201 11.61 -13.13 -18.47
CA ARG A 201 11.31 -14.57 -18.54
C ARG A 201 11.99 -15.42 -17.44
N THR A 202 12.36 -14.79 -16.31
CA THR A 202 12.94 -15.51 -15.16
C THR A 202 11.86 -16.31 -14.43
N ALA A 203 12.11 -17.60 -14.18
CA ALA A 203 11.23 -18.45 -13.39
C ALA A 203 11.69 -18.52 -11.93
N ILE A 204 10.83 -18.18 -10.97
CA ILE A 204 11.18 -18.13 -9.55
C ILE A 204 10.14 -18.90 -8.73
N GLU A 205 10.59 -19.91 -7.97
CA GLU A 205 9.75 -20.76 -7.10
C GLU A 205 9.87 -20.41 -5.60
N GLY A 206 10.55 -19.30 -5.27
CA GLY A 206 10.76 -18.80 -3.90
C GLY A 206 10.65 -17.29 -3.75
N ASP A 207 11.24 -16.75 -2.68
CA ASP A 207 11.24 -15.32 -2.38
C ASP A 207 12.44 -14.61 -3.03
N VAL A 208 12.26 -13.33 -3.37
CA VAL A 208 13.34 -12.45 -3.84
C VAL A 208 13.53 -11.31 -2.86
N VAL A 209 14.73 -11.20 -2.29
CA VAL A 209 15.00 -10.30 -1.15
C VAL A 209 16.09 -9.28 -1.49
N PHE A 210 15.70 -8.03 -1.76
CA PHE A 210 16.59 -6.87 -1.93
C PHE A 210 16.66 -6.01 -0.66
N ARG A 211 16.54 -6.63 0.52
CA ARG A 211 16.51 -5.89 1.78
C ARG A 211 17.82 -5.11 1.97
N LYS A 212 17.73 -3.81 2.24
CA LYS A 212 18.88 -2.87 2.34
C LYS A 212 19.72 -2.76 1.06
N ALA A 213 19.22 -3.21 -0.08
CA ALA A 213 19.93 -3.05 -1.34
C ALA A 213 19.97 -1.57 -1.77
N THR A 214 21.03 -1.20 -2.46
CA THR A 214 21.24 0.14 -3.01
C THR A 214 21.22 0.09 -4.53
N PHE A 215 20.27 0.80 -5.13
CA PHE A 215 20.14 0.97 -6.58
C PHE A 215 20.65 2.37 -6.94
N LEU A 216 21.73 2.44 -7.71
CA LEU A 216 22.41 3.71 -8.02
C LEU A 216 21.89 4.35 -9.30
N ARG A 217 21.84 3.58 -10.40
CA ARG A 217 21.40 4.06 -11.73
C ARG A 217 20.36 3.15 -12.38
N THR A 218 19.73 2.28 -11.61
CA THR A 218 18.69 1.36 -12.08
C THR A 218 17.48 2.14 -12.55
N ALA A 219 17.27 2.15 -13.86
CA ALA A 219 16.10 2.69 -14.52
C ALA A 219 14.95 1.68 -14.53
N TRP A 220 15.28 0.39 -14.54
CA TRP A 220 14.32 -0.69 -14.70
C TRP A 220 14.58 -1.88 -13.77
N LEU A 221 13.52 -2.40 -13.13
CA LEU A 221 13.53 -3.62 -12.33
C LEU A 221 12.30 -4.49 -12.69
N GLY A 222 12.54 -5.61 -13.35
CA GLY A 222 11.49 -6.55 -13.78
C GLY A 222 11.35 -6.67 -15.30
N PRO A 223 10.23 -7.19 -15.82
CA PRO A 223 9.07 -7.70 -15.10
C PRO A 223 9.40 -8.95 -14.27
N LEU A 224 9.17 -8.91 -12.95
CA LEU A 224 9.28 -10.09 -12.09
C LEU A 224 7.91 -10.76 -11.94
N VAL A 225 7.79 -12.05 -12.29
CA VAL A 225 6.52 -12.78 -12.23
C VAL A 225 6.67 -14.07 -11.43
N PHE A 226 6.15 -14.09 -10.20
CA PHE A 226 6.25 -15.26 -9.32
C PHE A 226 5.26 -15.21 -8.14
N ALA A 227 4.88 -16.36 -7.58
CA ALA A 227 3.92 -16.45 -6.46
C ALA A 227 4.56 -16.34 -5.06
N GLY A 228 5.63 -15.57 -4.93
CA GLY A 228 6.39 -15.37 -3.69
C GLY A 228 6.36 -13.94 -3.17
N LEU A 229 7.23 -13.67 -2.19
CA LEU A 229 7.49 -12.34 -1.65
C LEU A 229 8.61 -11.64 -2.43
N LEU A 230 8.34 -10.40 -2.87
CA LEU A 230 9.36 -9.44 -3.25
C LEU A 230 9.62 -8.49 -2.07
N ASP A 231 10.77 -8.61 -1.42
CA ASP A 231 11.15 -7.79 -0.26
C ASP A 231 12.15 -6.70 -0.66
N LEU A 232 11.68 -5.47 -0.78
CA LEU A 232 12.46 -4.25 -1.00
C LEU A 232 12.69 -3.46 0.31
N SER A 233 12.44 -4.05 1.48
CA SER A 233 12.50 -3.31 2.74
C SER A 233 13.88 -2.67 2.96
N GLU A 234 13.91 -1.42 3.42
CA GLU A 234 15.14 -0.66 3.66
C GLU A 234 15.99 -0.41 2.40
N ALA A 235 15.49 -0.73 1.20
CA ALA A 235 16.19 -0.45 -0.06
C ALA A 235 16.18 1.05 -0.39
N ALA A 236 17.23 1.51 -1.08
CA ALA A 236 17.41 2.89 -1.50
C ALA A 236 17.56 3.01 -3.02
N PHE A 237 16.72 3.82 -3.65
CA PHE A 237 16.75 4.12 -5.08
C PHE A 237 17.22 5.56 -5.29
N HIS A 238 18.34 5.74 -5.98
CA HIS A 238 18.96 7.06 -6.22
C HIS A 238 18.64 7.64 -7.60
N SER A 239 18.13 6.81 -8.52
CA SER A 239 17.71 7.18 -9.87
C SER A 239 16.22 6.95 -10.07
N ALA A 240 15.67 7.54 -11.13
CA ALA A 240 14.29 7.29 -11.50
C ALA A 240 14.13 5.82 -11.90
N VAL A 241 13.13 5.12 -11.37
CA VAL A 241 12.98 3.67 -11.55
C VAL A 241 11.56 3.27 -11.91
N THR A 242 11.43 2.34 -12.85
CA THR A 242 10.20 1.60 -13.11
C THR A 242 10.34 0.19 -12.57
N ILE A 243 9.42 -0.20 -11.69
CA ILE A 243 9.34 -1.56 -11.14
C ILE A 243 8.11 -2.23 -11.71
N GLU A 244 8.31 -3.32 -12.45
CA GLU A 244 7.23 -4.14 -12.97
C GLU A 244 7.23 -5.49 -12.24
N ALA A 245 6.14 -5.79 -11.53
CA ALA A 245 6.05 -7.04 -10.77
C ALA A 245 4.63 -7.61 -10.70
N ALA A 246 4.52 -8.91 -10.95
CA ALA A 246 3.39 -9.75 -10.58
C ALA A 246 3.85 -10.67 -9.46
N ALA A 247 3.51 -10.30 -8.22
CA ALA A 247 3.95 -11.02 -7.01
C ALA A 247 2.77 -11.22 -6.06
N LYS A 248 2.89 -12.16 -5.12
CA LYS A 248 1.86 -12.34 -4.08
C LYS A 248 1.95 -11.23 -3.04
N ASP A 249 3.16 -10.95 -2.57
CA ASP A 249 3.45 -9.94 -1.55
C ASP A 249 4.60 -9.04 -2.02
N LEU A 250 4.47 -7.73 -1.81
CA LEU A 250 5.50 -6.74 -2.04
C LEU A 250 5.72 -5.93 -0.76
N ARG A 251 6.93 -6.03 -0.19
CA ARG A 251 7.29 -5.27 1.03
C ARG A 251 8.23 -4.15 0.67
N CYS A 252 7.78 -2.92 0.86
CA CYS A 252 8.55 -1.68 0.64
C CYS A 252 8.76 -0.93 1.96
N ARG A 253 8.95 -1.65 3.07
CA ARG A 253 9.02 -1.03 4.39
C ARG A 253 10.29 -0.22 4.55
N ARG A 254 10.21 1.02 5.05
CA ARG A 254 11.40 1.89 5.23
C ARG A 254 12.22 2.07 3.94
N THR A 255 11.58 1.97 2.78
CA THR A 255 12.23 2.25 1.49
C THR A 255 12.55 3.73 1.35
N ARG A 256 13.63 4.06 0.65
CA ARG A 256 13.99 5.45 0.32
C ARG A 256 13.96 5.67 -1.18
N TRP A 257 13.16 6.63 -1.61
CA TRP A 257 13.01 7.01 -3.01
C TRP A 257 13.62 8.39 -3.22
N GLY A 258 14.88 8.42 -3.65
CA GLY A 258 15.65 9.62 -3.95
C GLY A 258 15.40 10.19 -5.37
N SER A 259 14.44 9.63 -6.10
CA SER A 259 14.00 10.09 -7.42
C SER A 259 12.58 9.55 -7.72
N THR A 260 12.02 9.91 -8.87
CA THR A 260 10.68 9.48 -9.26
C THR A 260 10.60 7.96 -9.45
N ALA A 261 9.54 7.32 -8.95
CA ALA A 261 9.34 5.89 -9.16
C ALA A 261 7.95 5.54 -9.68
N ALA A 262 7.88 4.50 -10.51
CA ALA A 262 6.64 3.95 -11.02
C ALA A 262 6.59 2.45 -10.73
N LEU A 263 5.76 2.06 -9.76
CA LEU A 263 5.48 0.67 -9.42
C LEU A 263 4.24 0.23 -10.20
N ARG A 264 4.44 -0.61 -11.21
CA ARG A 264 3.38 -1.22 -12.02
C ARG A 264 3.22 -2.64 -11.55
N LEU A 265 2.12 -2.90 -10.85
CA LEU A 265 1.95 -4.12 -10.08
C LEU A 265 0.75 -4.94 -10.55
N ARG A 266 0.82 -6.25 -10.33
CA ARG A 266 -0.29 -7.19 -10.49
C ARG A 266 -0.32 -8.14 -9.29
N HIS A 267 -1.52 -8.53 -8.85
CA HIS A 267 -1.77 -9.51 -7.79
C HIS A 267 -1.23 -9.19 -6.37
N ALA A 268 -0.38 -8.18 -6.23
CA ALA A 268 0.43 -7.94 -5.05
C ALA A 268 -0.32 -7.30 -3.89
N ALA A 269 -0.09 -7.82 -2.68
CA ALA A 269 -0.33 -7.11 -1.43
C ALA A 269 0.91 -6.26 -1.07
N VAL A 270 0.76 -4.94 -1.09
CA VAL A 270 1.84 -3.96 -0.95
C VAL A 270 1.85 -3.38 0.47
N ASP A 271 2.92 -3.64 1.21
CA ASP A 271 3.21 -2.97 2.48
C ASP A 271 4.21 -1.83 2.22
N PHE A 272 3.75 -0.59 2.34
CA PHE A 272 4.54 0.62 2.10
C PHE A 272 4.83 1.39 3.41
N ALA A 273 4.82 0.69 4.55
CA ALA A 273 5.01 1.32 5.85
C ALA A 273 6.39 2.01 5.99
N ASP A 274 6.40 3.19 6.60
CA ASP A 274 7.59 3.97 6.94
C ASP A 274 8.45 4.37 5.72
N ALA A 275 7.90 4.31 4.50
CA ALA A 275 8.60 4.68 3.27
C ALA A 275 8.83 6.20 3.19
N VAL A 276 10.03 6.58 2.74
CA VAL A 276 10.47 7.97 2.58
C VAL A 276 10.50 8.33 1.10
N LEU A 277 9.71 9.33 0.75
CA LEU A 277 9.46 9.77 -0.63
C LEU A 277 10.02 11.19 -0.81
N GLU A 278 11.20 11.33 -1.43
CA GLU A 278 11.76 12.66 -1.76
C GLU A 278 11.18 13.21 -3.07
N PHE A 279 10.63 12.33 -3.90
CA PHE A 279 10.09 12.62 -5.22
C PHE A 279 8.79 11.84 -5.46
N PRO A 280 7.99 12.23 -6.48
CA PRO A 280 6.77 11.52 -6.85
C PRO A 280 6.94 10.01 -7.08
N VAL A 281 6.14 9.21 -6.39
CA VAL A 281 6.04 7.76 -6.59
C VAL A 281 4.61 7.37 -6.89
N SER A 282 4.42 6.59 -7.96
CA SER A 282 3.13 6.02 -8.33
C SER A 282 3.11 4.52 -8.07
N ILE A 283 2.01 4.03 -7.47
CA ILE A 283 1.71 2.61 -7.31
C ILE A 283 0.42 2.34 -8.09
N ALA A 284 0.55 1.60 -9.19
CA ALA A 284 -0.54 1.35 -10.12
C ALA A 284 -0.83 -0.14 -10.26
N GLY A 285 -2.09 -0.52 -10.06
CA GLY A 285 -2.59 -1.85 -10.38
C GLY A 285 -2.82 -2.01 -11.88
N ARG A 286 -2.20 -3.00 -12.52
CA ARG A 286 -2.40 -3.29 -13.94
C ARG A 286 -3.43 -4.41 -14.15
N SER A 287 -4.39 -4.16 -15.03
CA SER A 287 -5.38 -5.16 -15.45
C SER A 287 -4.85 -6.13 -16.52
N ARG A 288 -3.93 -5.67 -17.37
CA ARG A 288 -3.29 -6.48 -18.41
C ARG A 288 -1.96 -7.09 -17.91
N PRO A 289 -1.69 -8.36 -18.22
CA PRO A 289 -0.39 -8.99 -18.02
C PRO A 289 0.75 -8.18 -18.64
N PHE A 290 1.95 -8.37 -18.10
CA PHE A 290 3.16 -7.86 -18.74
C PHE A 290 3.36 -8.61 -20.06
N VAL A 291 3.80 -7.90 -21.09
CA VAL A 291 4.10 -8.48 -22.40
C VAL A 291 5.54 -8.12 -22.68
N SER A 292 6.34 -9.14 -22.98
CA SER A 292 7.72 -8.97 -23.38
C SER A 292 7.81 -8.36 -24.79
N ASP A 293 8.96 -7.82 -25.17
CA ASP A 293 9.17 -7.15 -26.46
C ASP A 293 8.95 -8.10 -27.66
N ASP A 294 9.10 -9.40 -27.45
CA ASP A 294 8.81 -10.47 -28.40
C ASP A 294 7.32 -10.84 -28.50
N GLY A 295 6.45 -10.15 -27.76
CA GLY A 295 5.00 -10.39 -27.73
C GLY A 295 4.59 -11.58 -26.86
N THR A 296 5.52 -12.21 -26.15
CA THR A 296 5.21 -13.31 -25.24
C THR A 296 4.66 -12.78 -23.92
N GLN A 297 3.67 -13.48 -23.38
CA GLN A 297 3.09 -13.18 -22.07
C GLN A 297 3.68 -14.16 -21.05
N PRO A 298 4.33 -13.68 -19.97
CA PRO A 298 4.77 -14.55 -18.89
C PRO A 298 3.55 -15.24 -18.24
N ASP A 299 3.68 -16.54 -17.99
CA ASP A 299 2.70 -17.25 -17.18
C ASP A 299 2.72 -16.72 -15.73
N GLU A 300 1.55 -16.61 -15.10
CA GLU A 300 1.37 -16.11 -13.74
C GLU A 300 0.92 -17.24 -12.78
N PRO A 301 1.73 -18.31 -12.59
CA PRO A 301 1.31 -19.48 -11.82
C PRO A 301 1.11 -19.12 -10.34
N GLY A 302 0.02 -19.62 -9.72
CA GLY A 302 -0.26 -19.43 -8.30
C GLY A 302 -0.80 -18.05 -7.90
N LEU A 303 -0.86 -17.09 -8.82
CA LEU A 303 -1.38 -15.74 -8.60
C LEU A 303 -2.89 -15.69 -8.91
N THR A 304 -3.72 -15.90 -7.89
CA THR A 304 -5.17 -16.08 -8.07
C THR A 304 -6.01 -14.82 -7.87
N ASP A 305 -5.60 -13.88 -7.00
CA ASP A 305 -6.31 -12.62 -6.83
C ASP A 305 -5.79 -11.59 -7.83
N PRO A 306 -6.61 -11.12 -8.79
CA PRO A 306 -6.15 -10.18 -9.82
C PRO A 306 -5.89 -8.76 -9.28
N ARG A 307 -6.29 -8.45 -8.05
CA ARG A 307 -6.19 -7.10 -7.49
C ARG A 307 -4.83 -6.86 -6.86
N VAL A 308 -4.32 -5.65 -7.06
CA VAL A 308 -3.25 -5.10 -6.23
C VAL A 308 -3.89 -4.46 -5.01
N ARG A 309 -3.46 -4.85 -3.81
CA ARG A 309 -3.91 -4.27 -2.54
C ARG A 309 -2.79 -3.47 -1.91
N VAL A 310 -3.07 -2.29 -1.36
CA VAL A 310 -2.15 -1.65 -0.42
C VAL A 310 -2.60 -1.99 0.99
N THR A 311 -1.74 -2.62 1.78
CA THR A 311 -2.06 -3.11 3.13
C THR A 311 -1.69 -2.11 4.21
N SER A 312 -0.68 -1.27 3.98
CA SER A 312 -0.23 -0.28 4.97
C SER A 312 0.50 0.89 4.32
N LEU A 313 0.14 2.11 4.75
CA LEU A 313 0.86 3.37 4.51
C LEU A 313 1.34 4.01 5.81
N ARG A 314 1.29 3.28 6.93
CA ARG A 314 1.66 3.76 8.26
C ARG A 314 3.07 4.37 8.25
N GLY A 315 3.24 5.59 8.73
CA GLY A 315 4.56 6.24 8.81
C GLY A 315 5.14 6.74 7.48
N ALA A 316 4.49 6.46 6.34
CA ALA A 316 4.91 6.98 5.04
C ALA A 316 4.47 8.45 4.86
N ASP A 317 5.22 9.21 4.06
CA ASP A 317 4.83 10.56 3.63
C ASP A 317 4.02 10.51 2.33
N ALA A 318 2.72 10.75 2.39
CA ALA A 318 1.83 10.65 1.25
C ALA A 318 1.86 11.88 0.32
N ALA A 319 2.65 12.93 0.60
CA ALA A 319 2.71 14.14 -0.21
C ALA A 319 3.09 13.89 -1.68
N HIS A 320 3.91 12.88 -1.92
CA HIS A 320 4.41 12.50 -3.22
C HIS A 320 3.85 11.15 -3.71
N LEU A 321 2.80 10.63 -3.08
CA LEU A 321 2.25 9.31 -3.38
C LEU A 321 1.00 9.41 -4.27
N VAL A 322 1.02 8.65 -5.36
CA VAL A 322 -0.13 8.43 -6.25
C VAL A 322 -0.51 6.95 -6.22
N LEU A 323 -1.76 6.65 -5.92
CA LEU A 323 -2.31 5.31 -5.93
C LEU A 323 -3.35 5.21 -7.04
N ALA A 324 -3.14 4.30 -7.99
CA ALA A 324 -4.00 4.13 -9.16
C ALA A 324 -4.50 2.70 -9.30
N ASP A 325 -5.82 2.51 -9.35
CA ASP A 325 -6.45 1.18 -9.53
C ASP A 325 -5.99 0.11 -8.52
N VAL A 326 -5.79 0.53 -7.26
CA VAL A 326 -5.38 -0.34 -6.14
C VAL A 326 -6.48 -0.47 -5.09
N ASP A 327 -6.62 -1.65 -4.51
CA ASP A 327 -7.57 -1.95 -3.46
C ASP A 327 -7.05 -1.50 -2.09
N LEU A 328 -7.79 -0.59 -1.44
CA LEU A 328 -7.46 0.00 -0.13
C LEU A 328 -8.38 -0.54 0.97
N THR A 329 -9.11 -1.63 0.73
CA THR A 329 -10.08 -2.20 1.69
C THR A 329 -9.43 -2.62 3.02
N GLU A 330 -8.16 -3.01 2.99
CA GLU A 330 -7.37 -3.45 4.16
C GLU A 330 -6.24 -2.47 4.52
N CYS A 331 -6.19 -1.29 3.88
CA CYS A 331 -5.08 -0.35 4.02
C CYS A 331 -5.09 0.39 5.37
N LEU A 332 -4.00 0.29 6.12
CA LEU A 332 -3.76 1.08 7.33
C LEU A 332 -3.22 2.48 6.98
N PHE A 333 -3.88 3.52 7.47
CA PHE A 333 -3.60 4.94 7.24
C PHE A 333 -3.24 5.73 8.52
N VAL A 334 -3.53 5.19 9.71
CA VAL A 334 -3.12 5.84 10.97
C VAL A 334 -1.59 5.99 10.98
N GLU A 335 -1.09 7.17 11.37
CA GLU A 335 0.33 7.60 11.33
C GLU A 335 0.90 7.91 9.94
N THR A 336 0.10 7.89 8.87
CA THR A 336 0.53 8.44 7.56
C THR A 336 0.67 9.96 7.64
N VAL A 337 1.77 10.50 7.13
CA VAL A 337 2.08 11.93 7.09
C VAL A 337 1.56 12.52 5.78
N HIS A 338 1.08 13.77 5.80
CA HIS A 338 0.50 14.47 4.63
C HIS A 338 -0.56 13.67 3.88
N LEU A 339 -1.40 12.92 4.60
CA LEU A 339 -2.44 12.10 3.99
C LEU A 339 -3.46 12.93 3.20
N ASP A 340 -3.55 14.23 3.49
CA ASP A 340 -4.36 15.19 2.73
C ASP A 340 -3.85 15.48 1.32
N GLN A 341 -2.61 15.08 1.00
CA GLN A 341 -2.00 15.25 -0.33
C GLN A 341 -1.97 13.95 -1.15
N LEU A 342 -2.43 12.83 -0.57
CA LEU A 342 -2.52 11.54 -1.26
C LEU A 342 -3.42 11.64 -2.49
N ARG A 343 -2.90 11.24 -3.66
CA ARG A 343 -3.70 11.20 -4.89
C ARG A 343 -4.24 9.80 -5.14
N LEU A 344 -5.56 9.71 -5.29
CA LEU A 344 -6.26 8.48 -5.64
C LEU A 344 -6.80 8.61 -7.07
N GLU A 345 -6.31 7.76 -7.96
CA GLU A 345 -6.71 7.72 -9.37
C GLU A 345 -7.38 6.37 -9.70
N GLY A 346 -8.32 6.40 -10.65
CA GLY A 346 -9.05 5.19 -11.05
C GLY A 346 -9.87 4.56 -9.91
N ARG A 347 -9.91 3.23 -9.86
CA ARG A 347 -10.73 2.47 -8.91
C ARG A 347 -9.95 2.12 -7.65
N CYS A 348 -10.05 2.97 -6.63
CA CYS A 348 -9.50 2.71 -5.29
C CYS A 348 -10.60 2.38 -4.25
N PRO A 349 -11.09 1.13 -4.15
CA PRO A 349 -12.11 0.76 -3.19
C PRO A 349 -11.58 0.85 -1.76
N LEU A 350 -12.45 1.28 -0.84
CA LEU A 350 -12.22 1.38 0.59
C LEU A 350 -13.25 0.50 1.31
N PRO A 351 -13.01 0.07 2.55
CA PRO A 351 -13.94 -0.82 3.23
C PRO A 351 -15.29 -0.13 3.42
N GLU A 352 -16.40 -0.87 3.26
CA GLU A 352 -17.75 -0.37 3.46
C GLU A 352 -18.31 -0.81 4.81
N VAL A 353 -19.33 -0.10 5.31
CA VAL A 353 -20.04 -0.59 6.51
C VAL A 353 -20.70 -1.95 6.27
N PRO A 354 -20.85 -2.80 7.30
CA PRO A 354 -21.48 -4.10 7.15
C PRO A 354 -22.91 -3.98 6.62
N ALA A 355 -23.23 -4.76 5.59
CA ALA A 355 -24.57 -4.84 5.04
C ALA A 355 -25.52 -5.60 5.97
N GLY A 356 -26.79 -5.17 6.02
CA GLY A 356 -27.84 -5.87 6.75
C GLY A 356 -28.45 -5.08 7.91
N MET A 357 -29.33 -5.75 8.64
CA MET A 357 -30.06 -5.18 9.78
C MET A 357 -29.42 -5.68 11.07
N HIS A 358 -28.99 -4.77 11.93
CA HIS A 358 -28.44 -5.10 13.24
C HIS A 358 -29.43 -4.70 14.34
N ARG A 359 -29.39 -5.42 15.45
CA ARG A 359 -30.19 -5.08 16.63
C ARG A 359 -29.41 -4.08 17.48
N ARG A 360 -29.98 -2.90 17.70
CA ARG A 360 -29.53 -1.96 18.72
C ARG A 360 -30.55 -1.97 19.85
N GLY A 361 -30.34 -2.82 20.85
CA GLY A 361 -31.37 -3.17 21.82
C GLY A 361 -32.51 -3.98 21.17
N GLY A 362 -33.77 -3.60 21.41
CA GLY A 362 -34.95 -4.26 20.84
C GLY A 362 -35.34 -3.84 19.41
N LEU A 363 -34.71 -2.79 18.85
CA LEU A 363 -35.11 -2.23 17.55
C LEU A 363 -34.16 -2.67 16.41
N PRO A 364 -34.71 -3.10 15.26
CA PRO A 364 -33.92 -3.37 14.07
C PRO A 364 -33.48 -2.04 13.41
N VAL A 365 -32.16 -1.85 13.28
CA VAL A 365 -31.57 -0.66 12.67
C VAL A 365 -30.66 -1.07 11.52
N ARG A 366 -30.63 -0.28 10.45
CA ARG A 366 -29.68 -0.45 9.33
C ARG A 366 -28.57 0.58 9.44
N TRP A 367 -27.32 0.16 9.18
CA TRP A 367 -26.19 1.08 9.09
C TRP A 367 -26.34 2.01 7.88
N THR A 368 -25.77 3.20 8.01
CA THR A 368 -25.63 4.12 6.88
C THR A 368 -24.63 3.55 5.90
N ARG A 369 -25.06 3.16 4.69
CA ARG A 369 -24.13 2.81 3.61
C ARG A 369 -23.18 3.98 3.36
N ARG A 370 -21.89 3.76 3.60
CA ARG A 370 -20.78 4.71 3.40
C ARG A 370 -19.47 3.93 3.28
N ARG A 371 -18.48 4.56 2.65
CA ARG A 371 -17.08 4.13 2.75
C ARG A 371 -16.52 4.46 4.13
N THR A 372 -15.64 3.61 4.62
CA THR A 372 -15.02 3.65 5.94
C THR A 372 -13.53 3.36 5.86
N LEU A 373 -12.85 3.40 6.99
CA LEU A 373 -11.45 2.99 7.16
C LEU A 373 -11.39 1.62 7.85
N ILE A 374 -10.37 0.82 7.53
CA ILE A 374 -10.21 -0.51 8.15
C ILE A 374 -9.97 -0.38 9.65
N GLU A 375 -9.34 0.70 10.11
CA GLU A 375 -9.15 0.96 11.54
C GLU A 375 -10.46 1.20 12.29
N GLU A 376 -11.48 1.75 11.62
CA GLU A 376 -12.82 1.83 12.19
C GLU A 376 -13.43 0.42 12.36
N HIS A 377 -13.21 -0.48 11.39
CA HIS A 377 -13.66 -1.86 11.49
C HIS A 377 -13.03 -2.56 12.69
N HIS A 378 -11.70 -2.44 12.82
CA HIS A 378 -10.94 -2.99 13.94
C HIS A 378 -11.48 -2.49 15.29
N TRP A 379 -11.69 -1.17 15.41
CA TRP A 379 -12.25 -0.54 16.61
C TRP A 379 -13.65 -1.04 16.96
N ARG A 380 -14.53 -1.17 15.95
CA ARG A 380 -15.91 -1.62 16.16
C ARG A 380 -15.98 -3.10 16.48
N ALA A 381 -15.23 -3.94 15.78
CA ALA A 381 -15.17 -5.37 16.07
C ALA A 381 -14.69 -5.64 17.50
N ALA A 382 -13.73 -4.85 17.99
CA ALA A 382 -13.22 -4.97 19.36
C ALA A 382 -14.23 -4.54 20.45
N ARG A 383 -15.13 -3.59 20.16
CA ARG A 383 -16.06 -3.00 21.16
C ARG A 383 -17.51 -3.44 21.03
N GLN A 384 -17.94 -3.79 19.83
CA GLN A 384 -19.31 -4.11 19.50
C GLN A 384 -19.30 -5.55 19.01
N HIS A 385 -19.92 -6.47 19.76
CA HIS A 385 -20.23 -7.83 19.29
C HIS A 385 -21.28 -7.85 18.17
N THR A 386 -21.31 -6.82 17.33
CA THR A 386 -22.17 -6.73 16.16
C THR A 386 -21.47 -7.41 15.00
N GLY A 387 -22.03 -8.52 14.51
CA GLY A 387 -21.47 -9.26 13.38
C GLY A 387 -21.33 -8.39 12.12
N GLY A 388 -20.29 -8.67 11.34
CA GLY A 388 -20.05 -8.09 10.03
C GLY A 388 -18.91 -7.06 9.94
N TRP A 389 -18.40 -6.55 11.06
CA TRP A 389 -17.17 -5.71 11.06
C TRP A 389 -15.91 -6.59 11.04
N THR A 390 -14.90 -6.17 10.27
CA THR A 390 -13.62 -6.88 10.19
C THR A 390 -12.81 -6.69 11.47
N SER A 391 -12.38 -7.80 12.09
CA SER A 391 -11.51 -7.76 13.27
C SER A 391 -10.06 -7.48 12.89
N ALA A 392 -9.34 -6.79 13.77
CA ALA A 392 -7.89 -6.63 13.63
C ALA A 392 -7.20 -8.00 13.55
N PRO A 393 -6.28 -8.21 12.58
CA PRO A 393 -5.39 -9.36 12.59
C PRO A 393 -4.62 -9.43 13.91
N ALA A 394 -4.19 -10.63 14.30
CA ALA A 394 -3.39 -10.82 15.50
C ALA A 394 -2.10 -9.96 15.43
N GLY A 395 -1.85 -9.16 16.47
CA GLY A 395 -0.69 -8.25 16.54
C GLY A 395 -0.91 -6.84 15.97
N THR A 396 -2.10 -6.53 15.43
CA THR A 396 -2.44 -5.17 14.98
C THR A 396 -3.11 -4.38 16.11
N ASP A 397 -2.53 -3.24 16.48
CA ASP A 397 -3.08 -2.36 17.52
C ASP A 397 -4.40 -1.73 17.08
N VAL A 398 -5.44 -1.94 17.90
CA VAL A 398 -6.76 -1.32 17.69
C VAL A 398 -6.69 0.15 18.07
N ARG A 399 -6.91 1.03 17.09
CA ARG A 399 -6.80 2.48 17.29
C ARG A 399 -8.09 3.08 17.84
N GLU A 400 -7.94 4.02 18.78
CA GLU A 400 -9.05 4.75 19.39
C GLU A 400 -9.62 5.81 18.43
N PRO A 401 -10.90 6.23 18.58
CA PRO A 401 -11.53 7.20 17.69
C PRO A 401 -10.79 8.54 17.59
N ALA A 402 -10.09 8.95 18.65
CA ALA A 402 -9.26 10.15 18.67
C ALA A 402 -8.13 10.10 17.63
N ALA A 403 -7.55 8.91 17.38
CA ALA A 403 -6.50 8.72 16.38
C ALA A 403 -7.06 8.56 14.95
N VAL A 404 -8.28 8.02 14.81
CA VAL A 404 -8.91 7.77 13.50
C VAL A 404 -9.61 9.03 12.93
N ALA A 405 -10.12 9.92 13.79
CA ALA A 405 -10.82 11.13 13.33
C ALA A 405 -9.96 12.07 12.45
N PRO A 406 -8.67 12.36 12.79
CA PRO A 406 -7.79 13.13 11.92
C PRO A 406 -7.53 12.48 10.57
N VAL A 407 -7.48 11.15 10.50
CA VAL A 407 -7.29 10.39 9.24
C VAL A 407 -8.48 10.61 8.30
N TYR A 408 -9.71 10.51 8.83
CA TYR A 408 -10.92 10.83 8.07
C TYR A 408 -10.91 12.26 7.52
N ARG A 409 -10.44 13.23 8.33
CA ARG A 409 -10.36 14.64 7.96
C ARG A 409 -9.35 14.88 6.82
N GLN A 410 -8.17 14.27 6.92
CA GLN A 410 -7.12 14.40 5.91
C GLN A 410 -7.55 13.76 4.59
N LEU A 411 -8.08 12.53 4.61
CA LEU A 411 -8.60 11.88 3.40
C LEU A 411 -9.80 12.62 2.79
N ARG A 412 -10.68 13.21 3.62
CA ARG A 412 -11.73 14.09 3.10
C ARG A 412 -11.13 15.24 2.29
N LYS A 413 -10.12 15.93 2.83
CA LYS A 413 -9.46 17.05 2.16
C LYS A 413 -8.81 16.60 0.84
N ALA A 414 -8.10 15.47 0.84
CA ALA A 414 -7.54 14.89 -0.38
C ALA A 414 -8.61 14.63 -1.47
N LEU A 415 -9.77 14.09 -1.07
CA LEU A 415 -10.89 13.85 -1.99
C LEU A 415 -11.56 15.13 -2.48
N GLU A 416 -11.70 16.15 -1.62
CA GLU A 416 -12.20 17.48 -2.00
C GLU A 416 -11.28 18.16 -3.02
N ASP A 417 -9.97 18.11 -2.79
CA ASP A 417 -8.94 18.63 -3.70
C ASP A 417 -8.94 17.87 -5.04
N GLY A 418 -9.22 16.56 -5.00
CA GLY A 418 -9.45 15.70 -6.17
C GLY A 418 -10.82 15.86 -6.84
N LYS A 419 -11.67 16.81 -6.41
CA LYS A 419 -13.04 17.05 -6.90
C LYS A 419 -13.99 15.85 -6.73
N ASN A 420 -13.69 14.93 -5.83
CA ASN A 420 -14.54 13.80 -5.48
C ASN A 420 -15.43 14.14 -4.27
N GLU A 421 -16.36 15.07 -4.50
CA GLU A 421 -17.37 15.52 -3.54
C GLU A 421 -18.23 14.36 -2.97
N PRO A 422 -18.66 13.36 -3.77
CA PRO A 422 -19.41 12.21 -3.25
C PRO A 422 -18.64 11.38 -2.22
N GLY A 423 -17.35 11.16 -2.47
CA GLY A 423 -16.46 10.44 -1.57
C GLY A 423 -16.21 11.24 -0.30
N ALA A 424 -15.88 12.53 -0.44
CA ALA A 424 -15.63 13.42 0.69
C ALA A 424 -16.78 13.44 1.72
N ALA A 425 -18.03 13.39 1.27
CA ALA A 425 -19.20 13.34 2.16
C ALA A 425 -19.24 12.09 3.08
N ASP A 426 -18.82 10.92 2.58
CA ASP A 426 -18.75 9.69 3.38
C ASP A 426 -17.69 9.82 4.48
N PHE A 427 -16.55 10.42 4.14
CA PHE A 427 -15.44 10.67 5.08
C PHE A 427 -15.78 11.74 6.11
N TYR A 428 -16.53 12.79 5.74
CA TYR A 428 -17.09 13.75 6.68
C TYR A 428 -17.99 13.07 7.72
N TYR A 429 -18.89 12.19 7.25
CA TYR A 429 -19.78 11.44 8.14
C TYR A 429 -18.99 10.47 9.05
N GLY A 430 -17.89 9.89 8.56
CA GLY A 430 -16.92 9.10 9.34
C GLY A 430 -16.22 9.90 10.44
N GLU A 431 -15.68 11.08 10.10
CA GLU A 431 -15.02 12.00 11.06
C GLU A 431 -15.95 12.36 12.22
N MET A 432 -17.17 12.82 11.91
CA MET A 432 -18.15 13.22 12.92
C MET A 432 -18.55 12.05 13.83
N GLU A 433 -18.59 10.84 13.28
CA GLU A 433 -18.86 9.64 14.06
C GLU A 433 -17.72 9.28 15.01
N MET A 434 -16.46 9.39 14.56
CA MET A 434 -15.30 9.18 15.43
C MET A 434 -15.25 10.23 16.55
N ARG A 435 -15.46 11.52 16.24
CA ARG A 435 -15.51 12.59 17.26
C ARG A 435 -16.63 12.41 18.30
N ARG A 436 -17.78 11.88 17.89
CA ARG A 436 -18.87 11.57 18.84
C ARG A 436 -18.49 10.47 19.84
N HIS A 437 -17.71 9.49 19.39
CA HIS A 437 -17.27 8.33 20.18
C HIS A 437 -15.93 8.55 20.88
N ASP A 438 -15.21 9.60 20.52
CA ASP A 438 -14.04 10.05 21.24
C ASP A 438 -14.41 10.41 22.69
N ARG A 439 -13.68 9.84 23.64
CA ARG A 439 -13.90 10.04 25.08
C ARG A 439 -13.11 11.23 25.62
N GLU A 440 -12.11 11.70 24.89
CA GLU A 440 -11.28 12.84 25.25
C GLU A 440 -11.96 14.17 24.91
N SER A 441 -12.80 14.17 23.87
CA SER A 441 -13.61 15.33 23.49
C SER A 441 -14.58 15.80 24.60
N PRO A 442 -14.77 17.12 24.78
CA PRO A 442 -15.68 17.67 25.79
C PRO A 442 -17.11 17.13 25.69
N ARG A 443 -17.77 16.91 26.84
CA ARG A 443 -19.15 16.38 26.88
C ARG A 443 -20.15 17.24 26.09
N GLY A 444 -19.97 18.57 26.09
CA GLY A 444 -20.83 19.49 25.34
C GLY A 444 -20.72 19.31 23.83
N GLU A 445 -19.51 19.11 23.30
CA GLU A 445 -19.29 18.82 21.89
C GLU A 445 -19.94 17.49 21.48
N ARG A 446 -19.77 16.45 22.30
CA ARG A 446 -20.37 15.13 22.05
C ARG A 446 -21.90 15.19 22.08
N ALA A 447 -22.48 15.97 22.99
CA ALA A 447 -23.92 16.20 23.05
C ALA A 447 -24.42 16.94 21.80
N LEU A 448 -23.69 17.96 21.35
CA LEU A 448 -24.01 18.69 20.12
C LEU A 448 -23.93 17.79 18.87
N LEU A 449 -22.88 16.97 18.76
CA LEU A 449 -22.74 15.98 17.68
C LEU A 449 -23.86 14.93 17.73
N LEU A 450 -24.28 14.50 18.92
CA LEU A 450 -25.41 13.59 19.07
C LEU A 450 -26.72 14.21 18.57
N LEU A 451 -27.00 15.47 18.94
CA LEU A 451 -28.17 16.21 18.48
C LEU A 451 -28.13 16.43 16.97
N TYR A 452 -26.98 16.82 16.42
CA TYR A 452 -26.80 17.04 14.99
C TYR A 452 -26.97 15.74 14.17
N TRP A 453 -26.45 14.62 14.69
CA TRP A 453 -26.69 13.28 14.13
C TRP A 453 -28.17 12.89 14.16
N ALA A 454 -28.85 13.14 15.28
CA ALA A 454 -30.25 12.78 15.46
C ALA A 454 -31.16 13.60 14.53
N ALA A 455 -30.92 14.90 14.42
CA ALA A 455 -31.72 15.82 13.62
C ALA A 455 -31.55 15.63 12.11
N SER A 456 -30.31 15.44 11.63
CA SER A 456 -30.03 15.49 10.17
C SER A 456 -29.03 14.45 9.67
N GLY A 457 -28.50 13.59 10.55
CA GLY A 457 -27.42 12.67 10.19
C GLY A 457 -26.17 13.42 9.74
N TYR A 458 -25.79 14.45 10.50
CA TYR A 458 -24.68 15.37 10.18
C TYR A 458 -24.92 16.16 8.89
N GLY A 459 -26.15 16.63 8.65
CA GLY A 459 -26.47 17.47 7.49
C GLY A 459 -26.46 16.75 6.14
N LEU A 460 -26.36 15.42 6.12
CA LEU A 460 -26.29 14.62 4.89
C LEU A 460 -27.59 13.85 4.57
N ARG A 461 -28.59 13.89 5.47
CA ARG A 461 -29.83 13.10 5.32
C ARG A 461 -31.08 13.98 5.39
N ALA A 462 -31.53 14.43 4.22
CA ALA A 462 -32.74 15.24 4.08
C ALA A 462 -33.99 14.55 4.65
N THR A 463 -34.10 13.22 4.51
CA THR A 463 -35.27 12.47 5.01
C THR A 463 -35.42 12.51 6.53
N ARG A 464 -34.31 12.58 7.29
CA ARG A 464 -34.36 12.71 8.75
C ARG A 464 -34.78 14.12 9.15
N ALA A 465 -34.20 15.13 8.51
CA ALA A 465 -34.54 16.52 8.77
C ALA A 465 -36.00 16.82 8.42
N LEU A 466 -36.50 16.31 7.29
CA LEU A 466 -37.91 16.38 6.89
C LEU A 466 -38.83 15.65 7.87
N GLY A 467 -38.44 14.47 8.35
CA GLY A 467 -39.21 13.73 9.34
C GLY A 467 -39.34 14.50 10.66
N TRP A 468 -38.24 15.09 11.14
CA TRP A 468 -38.26 15.96 12.32
C TRP A 468 -39.06 17.24 12.09
N LEU A 469 -38.99 17.83 10.89
CA LEU A 469 -39.79 18.99 10.53
C LEU A 469 -41.28 18.65 10.57
N LEU A 470 -41.69 17.55 9.96
CA LEU A 470 -43.09 17.11 9.97
C LEU A 470 -43.57 16.82 11.39
N LEU A 471 -42.75 16.15 12.20
CA LEU A 471 -43.07 15.86 13.60
C LEU A 471 -43.18 17.15 14.42
N ALA A 472 -42.24 18.09 14.26
CA ALA A 472 -42.26 19.38 14.93
C ALA A 472 -43.50 20.18 14.54
N MET A 473 -43.80 20.31 13.25
CA MET A 473 -45.00 21.00 12.75
C MET A 473 -46.27 20.36 13.31
N THR A 474 -46.35 19.02 13.33
CA THR A 474 -47.51 18.30 13.90
C THR A 474 -47.66 18.59 15.40
N ALA A 475 -46.56 18.57 16.15
CA ALA A 475 -46.56 18.88 17.58
C ALA A 475 -46.93 20.35 17.85
N THR A 476 -46.43 21.30 17.05
CA THR A 476 -46.78 22.72 17.13
C THR A 476 -48.26 22.92 16.85
N VAL A 477 -48.82 22.29 15.81
CA VAL A 477 -50.26 22.35 15.50
C VAL A 477 -51.09 21.79 16.65
N LEU A 478 -50.73 20.63 17.21
CA LEU A 478 -51.43 20.05 18.35
C LEU A 478 -51.37 20.94 19.60
N ALA A 479 -50.20 21.51 19.91
CA ALA A 479 -50.04 22.45 21.02
C ALA A 479 -50.86 23.73 20.81
N MET A 480 -50.89 24.26 19.59
CA MET A 480 -51.72 25.40 19.20
C MET A 480 -53.21 25.08 19.34
N MET A 481 -53.67 23.91 18.92
CA MET A 481 -55.06 23.48 19.06
C MET A 481 -55.47 23.31 20.53
N LEU A 482 -54.58 22.77 21.38
CA LEU A 482 -54.88 22.50 22.79
C LEU A 482 -54.81 23.73 23.68
N TRP A 483 -53.87 24.65 23.41
CA TRP A 483 -53.55 25.77 24.30
C TRP A 483 -53.35 27.11 23.59
N GLY A 484 -52.96 27.14 22.33
CA GLY A 484 -52.51 28.38 21.66
C GLY A 484 -53.61 29.24 21.03
N VAL A 485 -54.62 28.61 20.43
CA VAL A 485 -55.76 29.33 19.84
C VAL A 485 -56.76 29.70 20.94
N PRO A 486 -57.17 30.99 21.07
CA PRO A 486 -58.09 31.44 22.10
C PRO A 486 -59.45 30.72 22.02
N LYS A 487 -60.23 30.78 23.11
CA LYS A 487 -61.60 30.25 23.14
C LYS A 487 -62.52 30.97 22.16
N ASP A 488 -62.41 32.30 22.11
CA ASP A 488 -63.17 33.21 21.25
C ASP A 488 -62.19 34.21 20.62
N ASP A 489 -62.44 34.64 19.38
CA ASP A 489 -61.62 35.70 18.76
C ASP A 489 -61.93 37.03 19.50
N PRO A 490 -60.93 37.71 20.10
CA PRO A 490 -61.17 38.91 20.90
C PRO A 490 -61.68 40.05 20.01
N VAL A 491 -62.99 40.31 20.08
CA VAL A 491 -63.65 41.37 19.33
C VAL A 491 -63.28 42.73 19.94
N PRO A 492 -62.69 43.67 19.18
CA PRO A 492 -62.38 45.00 19.68
C PRO A 492 -63.67 45.74 20.04
N ARG A 493 -63.74 46.27 21.26
CA ARG A 493 -64.87 47.11 21.71
C ARG A 493 -64.40 48.55 21.74
N SER A 494 -64.89 49.35 20.80
CA SER A 494 -64.66 50.80 20.80
C SER A 494 -65.68 51.48 21.70
N THR A 495 -65.23 51.94 22.86
CA THR A 495 -66.04 52.79 23.73
C THR A 495 -65.67 54.25 23.44
N GLY A 496 -66.68 55.09 23.22
CA GLY A 496 -66.49 56.52 22.97
C GLY A 496 -66.97 57.33 24.15
N GLN A 497 -66.13 58.20 24.70
CA GLN A 497 -66.58 59.25 25.61
C GLN A 497 -66.61 60.58 24.86
N VAL A 498 -67.76 61.25 24.91
CA VAL A 498 -67.95 62.58 24.33
C VAL A 498 -67.79 63.61 25.44
N THR A 499 -66.77 64.46 25.35
CA THR A 499 -66.55 65.54 26.31
C THR A 499 -66.52 66.86 25.56
N GLY A 500 -67.64 67.60 25.59
CA GLY A 500 -67.78 68.86 24.83
C GLY A 500 -67.63 68.66 23.32
N THR A 501 -66.67 69.37 22.70
CA THR A 501 -66.38 69.32 21.25
C THR A 501 -65.29 68.30 20.86
N GLY A 502 -64.79 67.50 21.80
CA GLY A 502 -63.79 66.46 21.55
C GLY A 502 -64.41 65.05 21.61
N PHE A 503 -64.09 64.22 20.61
CA PHE A 503 -64.44 62.80 20.58
C PHE A 503 -63.20 61.97 20.87
N THR A 504 -63.20 61.21 21.98
CA THR A 504 -62.13 60.26 22.30
C THR A 504 -62.66 58.85 22.16
N LEU A 505 -62.14 58.12 21.18
CA LEU A 505 -62.47 56.71 20.93
C LEU A 505 -61.38 55.84 21.60
N THR A 506 -61.73 55.17 22.70
CA THR A 506 -60.88 54.16 23.32
C THR A 506 -61.32 52.79 22.82
N THR A 507 -60.48 52.18 21.98
CA THR A 507 -60.68 50.82 21.50
C THR A 507 -59.94 49.85 22.41
N ASP A 508 -60.69 49.15 23.26
CA ASP A 508 -60.15 48.12 24.16
C ASP A 508 -60.38 46.74 23.55
N LYS A 509 -59.32 45.93 23.53
CA LYS A 509 -59.35 44.54 23.05
C LYS A 509 -59.10 43.63 24.25
N ALA A 510 -60.03 42.72 24.51
CA ALA A 510 -59.90 41.78 25.62
C ALA A 510 -58.73 40.81 25.38
N ASP A 511 -58.01 40.45 26.45
CA ASP A 511 -56.90 39.51 26.37
C ASP A 511 -57.39 38.10 25.97
N PRO A 512 -56.67 37.41 25.08
CA PRO A 512 -57.02 36.06 24.65
C PRO A 512 -56.97 35.06 25.81
N VAL A 513 -58.09 34.38 26.06
CA VAL A 513 -58.23 33.41 27.16
C VAL A 513 -58.02 31.97 26.68
N ASN A 514 -57.37 31.16 27.53
CA ASN A 514 -57.14 29.74 27.26
C ASN A 514 -58.46 28.97 27.05
N PRO A 515 -58.47 27.98 26.15
CA PRO A 515 -59.64 27.14 25.91
C PRO A 515 -59.99 26.28 27.13
N GLU A 516 -61.28 26.22 27.46
CA GLU A 516 -61.83 25.41 28.56
C GLU A 516 -62.76 24.32 28.03
N GLY A 517 -62.88 23.20 28.75
CA GLY A 517 -63.74 22.06 28.36
C GLY A 517 -63.00 20.81 27.84
N PRO A 518 -63.74 19.76 27.43
CA PRO A 518 -63.21 18.44 27.06
C PRO A 518 -62.27 18.48 25.85
N TYR A 519 -61.25 17.60 25.83
CA TYR A 519 -60.26 17.53 24.73
C TYR A 519 -60.89 17.35 23.34
N SER A 520 -62.03 16.67 23.24
CA SER A 520 -62.77 16.49 21.98
C SER A 520 -63.28 17.79 21.36
N ARG A 521 -63.54 18.84 22.16
CA ARG A 521 -63.90 20.19 21.66
C ARG A 521 -62.68 21.04 21.31
N ARG A 522 -61.49 20.69 21.81
CA ARG A 522 -60.23 21.39 21.51
C ARG A 522 -59.58 20.86 20.23
N LEU A 523 -59.82 19.58 19.92
CA LEU A 523 -59.39 18.91 18.70
C LEU A 523 -60.49 18.97 17.61
N SER A 524 -60.89 20.18 17.21
CA SER A 524 -61.88 20.40 16.15
C SER A 524 -61.25 20.88 14.84
N ASP A 525 -61.93 20.63 13.71
CA ASP A 525 -61.46 21.01 12.38
C ASP A 525 -61.24 22.53 12.24
N GLU A 526 -62.10 23.36 12.85
CA GLU A 526 -61.98 24.83 12.84
C GLU A 526 -60.71 25.31 13.57
N ARG A 527 -60.36 24.68 14.70
CA ARG A 527 -59.14 25.01 15.44
C ARG A 527 -57.91 24.47 14.73
N PHE A 528 -58.02 23.35 14.02
CA PHE A 528 -56.95 22.80 13.20
C PHE A 528 -56.61 23.74 12.06
N GLU A 529 -57.60 24.28 11.33
CA GLU A 529 -57.34 25.23 10.25
C GLU A 529 -56.66 26.51 10.75
N LYS A 530 -57.14 27.08 11.86
CA LYS A 530 -56.51 28.26 12.50
C LYS A 530 -55.08 27.96 12.95
N ALA A 531 -54.87 26.86 13.67
CA ALA A 531 -53.55 26.45 14.14
C ALA A 531 -52.57 26.17 12.98
N LEU A 532 -53.02 25.46 11.94
CA LEU A 532 -52.22 25.16 10.75
C LEU A 532 -51.80 26.44 10.03
N ARG A 533 -52.73 27.40 9.88
CA ARG A 533 -52.43 28.71 9.29
C ARG A 533 -51.39 29.49 10.10
N VAL A 534 -51.49 29.49 11.43
CA VAL A 534 -50.50 30.11 12.32
C VAL A 534 -49.14 29.45 12.15
N VAL A 535 -49.06 28.11 12.13
CA VAL A 535 -47.79 27.38 11.99
C VAL A 535 -47.16 27.64 10.61
N ILE A 536 -47.89 27.47 9.52
CA ILE A 536 -47.37 27.73 8.16
C ILE A 536 -46.90 29.18 8.03
N ASN A 537 -47.71 30.13 8.50
CA ASN A 537 -47.33 31.55 8.43
C ASN A 537 -46.17 31.88 9.35
N SER A 538 -46.01 31.23 10.49
CA SER A 538 -44.88 31.43 11.41
C SER A 538 -43.56 30.89 10.84
N VAL A 539 -43.61 29.78 10.11
CA VAL A 539 -42.44 29.17 9.46
C VAL A 539 -41.97 30.00 8.26
N VAL A 540 -42.90 30.53 7.47
CA VAL A 540 -42.60 31.20 6.20
C VAL A 540 -42.56 32.73 6.33
N PHE A 541 -43.37 33.31 7.22
CA PHE A 541 -43.55 34.75 7.41
C PHE A 541 -43.31 35.19 8.86
N ARG A 542 -42.93 36.46 9.07
CA ARG A 542 -42.53 36.97 10.40
C ARG A 542 -43.69 37.19 11.39
N SER A 543 -44.94 37.10 10.95
CA SER A 543 -46.12 37.29 11.81
C SER A 543 -47.33 36.50 11.31
N SER A 544 -47.95 35.72 12.20
CA SER A 544 -49.22 35.02 11.92
C SER A 544 -50.44 35.96 11.88
N GLY A 545 -50.33 37.15 12.47
CA GLY A 545 -51.40 38.15 12.51
C GLY A 545 -52.63 37.73 13.34
N GLN A 546 -52.50 36.67 14.13
CA GLN A 546 -53.57 36.10 14.95
C GLN A 546 -53.34 36.44 16.43
N ASP A 547 -54.44 36.66 17.16
CA ASP A 547 -54.37 36.79 18.61
C ASP A 547 -54.17 35.42 19.24
N LEU A 548 -53.06 35.25 19.95
CA LEU A 548 -52.67 34.00 20.58
C LEU A 548 -52.72 34.15 22.10
N THR A 549 -53.06 33.08 22.80
CA THR A 549 -52.90 33.02 24.25
C THR A 549 -51.41 33.12 24.61
N THR A 550 -51.07 33.41 25.87
CA THR A 550 -49.68 33.42 26.33
C THR A 550 -48.94 32.12 26.01
N ALA A 551 -49.61 30.97 26.17
CA ALA A 551 -49.07 29.68 25.79
C ALA A 551 -48.87 29.56 24.26
N GLY A 552 -49.82 30.06 23.46
CA GLY A 552 -49.72 30.14 22.00
C GLY A 552 -48.54 31.00 21.54
N THR A 553 -48.29 32.13 22.19
CA THR A 553 -47.14 33.00 21.90
C THR A 553 -45.81 32.26 22.11
N TYR A 554 -45.64 31.54 23.23
CA TYR A 554 -44.42 30.75 23.47
C TYR A 554 -44.25 29.59 22.46
N VAL A 555 -45.35 28.92 22.09
CA VAL A 555 -45.35 27.87 21.06
C VAL A 555 -44.94 28.45 19.70
N GLU A 556 -45.49 29.61 19.33
CA GLU A 556 -45.12 30.31 18.09
C GLU A 556 -43.65 30.71 18.09
N MET A 557 -43.17 31.35 19.17
CA MET A 557 -41.75 31.75 19.30
C MET A 557 -40.80 30.55 19.18
N THR A 558 -41.17 29.39 19.72
CA THR A 558 -40.37 28.17 19.63
C THR A 558 -40.34 27.61 18.19
N SER A 559 -41.49 27.58 17.52
CA SER A 559 -41.62 27.17 16.11
C SER A 559 -40.77 28.04 15.18
N ARG A 560 -40.75 29.37 15.39
CA ARG A 560 -39.96 30.33 14.60
C ARG A 560 -38.45 30.10 14.61
N ILE A 561 -37.94 29.35 15.58
CA ILE A 561 -36.52 29.00 15.65
C ILE A 561 -36.30 27.58 15.13
N LEU A 562 -37.10 26.63 15.62
CA LEU A 562 -36.89 25.21 15.38
C LEU A 562 -37.20 24.80 13.94
N GLU A 563 -38.34 25.24 13.40
CA GLU A 563 -38.83 24.79 12.09
C GLU A 563 -37.99 25.36 10.93
N PRO A 564 -37.61 26.66 10.91
CA PRO A 564 -36.65 27.18 9.92
C PRO A 564 -35.26 26.53 10.01
N ALA A 565 -34.77 26.19 11.21
CA ALA A 565 -33.51 25.48 11.36
C ALA A 565 -33.55 24.08 10.73
N LEU A 566 -34.66 23.35 10.88
CA LEU A 566 -34.87 22.04 10.24
C LEU A 566 -35.03 22.15 8.72
N ILE A 567 -35.65 23.21 8.22
CA ILE A 567 -35.68 23.53 6.78
C ILE A 567 -34.25 23.78 6.28
N GLY A 568 -33.46 24.59 6.98
CA GLY A 568 -32.06 24.85 6.64
C GLY A 568 -31.22 23.57 6.56
N LEU A 569 -31.37 22.67 7.55
CA LEU A 569 -30.73 21.35 7.54
C LEU A 569 -31.18 20.47 6.38
N THR A 570 -32.46 20.54 6.01
CA THR A 570 -32.99 19.83 4.85
C THR A 570 -32.37 20.34 3.56
N VAL A 571 -32.31 21.66 3.37
CA VAL A 571 -31.70 22.29 2.18
C VAL A 571 -30.22 21.94 2.06
N LEU A 572 -29.47 21.98 3.17
CA LEU A 572 -28.07 21.58 3.20
C LEU A 572 -27.89 20.12 2.77
N ALA A 573 -28.73 19.21 3.28
CA ALA A 573 -28.68 17.80 2.94
C ALA A 573 -29.10 17.48 1.50
N VAL A 574 -30.00 18.29 0.92
CA VAL A 574 -30.35 18.20 -0.50
C VAL A 574 -29.18 18.70 -1.35
N ARG A 575 -28.58 19.85 -1.00
CA ARG A 575 -27.41 20.39 -1.71
C ARG A 575 -26.25 19.40 -1.74
N SER A 576 -25.94 18.77 -0.60
CA SER A 576 -24.89 17.75 -0.53
C SER A 576 -25.21 16.53 -1.39
N ARG A 577 -26.50 16.19 -1.57
CA ARG A 577 -26.94 15.08 -2.43
C ARG A 577 -26.91 15.42 -3.91
N VAL A 578 -27.13 16.69 -4.29
CA VAL A 578 -27.05 17.14 -5.70
C VAL A 578 -25.60 17.30 -6.15
N LYS A 579 -24.69 17.64 -5.24
CA LYS A 579 -23.24 17.59 -5.48
C LYS A 579 -22.68 16.16 -5.57
N ARG A 580 -23.46 15.17 -5.12
CA ARG A 580 -23.11 13.76 -5.11
C ARG A 580 -23.48 13.12 -6.44
#